data_AF-A0A8J3B5Q5-F1
#
_entry.id   AF-A0A8J3B5Q5-F1
#
_cell.length_a   1.000
_cell.length_b   1.000
_cell.length_c   1.000
_cell.angle_alpha   90.00
_cell.angle_beta   90.00
_cell.angle_gamma   90.00
#
_symmetry.space_group_name_H-M   'P 1'
#
loop_
_entity.id
_entity.type
_entity.pdbx_description
1 polymer ?
#
loop_
_entity_poly.entity_id
_entity_poly.type
_entity_poly.pdbx_seq_one_letter_code
_entity_poly.pdbx_strand_id
1 'polypeptide(L)'
;MPYFPSGVFDPTHHAYQRARALLSDHFDIVDWSDDTGMPMAITLVDVDCGDAFTVTLNDTFVDTAPATILAFTADGRVIAYGPYPGRRAASAAAPAVAAAGPVAATLSASLYEPGPTVEAAVSGWHSIHELVPEGVEFLPGPAGPAAVILIDWTGRRLLPVGPFATAADADAWTPAGLAGDVQRYTLALRATPPAVQEVT
;
A
#
# COMPACT_ATOMS: atom_id res chain seq x y z
N MET A 1 -16.21 27.62 -3.84
CA MET A 1 -15.14 26.66 -4.18
C MET A 1 -15.69 25.26 -4.00
N PRO A 2 -15.52 24.35 -4.96
CA PRO A 2 -15.86 22.95 -4.74
C PRO A 2 -15.02 22.41 -3.58
N TYR A 3 -15.66 21.69 -2.67
CA TYR A 3 -15.01 21.00 -1.57
C TYR A 3 -14.43 19.70 -2.11
N PHE A 4 -13.10 19.60 -2.18
CA PHE A 4 -12.43 18.34 -2.47
C PHE A 4 -12.24 17.60 -1.13
N PRO A 5 -12.67 16.33 -1.02
CA PRO A 5 -12.35 15.53 0.15
C PRO A 5 -10.84 15.43 0.32
N SER A 6 -10.36 15.43 1.57
CA SER A 6 -8.94 15.37 1.89
C SER A 6 -8.28 14.18 1.20
N GLY A 7 -7.30 14.43 0.33
CA GLY A 7 -6.52 13.40 -0.37
C GLY A 7 -6.83 13.24 -1.86
N VAL A 8 -7.75 14.00 -2.43
CA VAL A 8 -7.94 14.08 -3.89
C VAL A 8 -7.09 15.22 -4.45
N PHE A 9 -6.38 14.95 -5.56
CA PHE A 9 -5.66 15.98 -6.30
C PHE A 9 -6.61 17.12 -6.72
N ASP A 10 -6.34 18.34 -6.26
CA ASP A 10 -7.10 19.53 -6.66
C ASP A 10 -6.38 20.21 -7.85
N PRO A 11 -6.88 20.05 -9.09
CA PRO A 11 -6.27 20.70 -10.24
C PRO A 11 -6.39 22.22 -10.19
N THR A 12 -7.23 22.78 -9.31
CA THR A 12 -7.36 24.24 -9.10
C THR A 12 -6.42 24.76 -8.02
N HIS A 13 -5.65 23.89 -7.35
CA HIS A 13 -4.74 24.29 -6.30
C HIS A 13 -3.68 25.26 -6.81
N HIS A 14 -3.53 26.39 -6.11
CA HIS A 14 -2.68 27.51 -6.55
C HIS A 14 -1.22 27.13 -6.81
N ALA A 15 -0.65 26.18 -6.04
CA ALA A 15 0.72 25.72 -6.24
C ALA A 15 0.88 24.93 -7.55
N TYR A 16 -0.09 24.09 -7.89
CA TYR A 16 -0.10 23.34 -9.15
C TYR A 16 -0.30 24.28 -10.34
N GLN A 17 -1.24 25.23 -10.24
CA GLN A 17 -1.46 26.23 -11.28
C GLN A 17 -0.23 27.11 -11.52
N ARG A 18 0.49 27.52 -10.47
CA ARG A 18 1.75 28.26 -10.61
C ARG A 18 2.85 27.43 -11.24
N ALA A 19 3.02 26.17 -10.81
CA ALA A 19 4.00 25.28 -11.41
C ALA A 19 3.71 25.08 -12.91
N ARG A 20 2.45 24.85 -13.27
CA ARG A 20 2.03 24.69 -14.67
C ARG A 20 2.28 25.95 -15.50
N ALA A 21 1.98 27.12 -14.97
CA ALA A 21 2.25 28.39 -15.65
C ALA A 21 3.76 28.62 -15.87
N LEU A 22 4.60 28.34 -14.87
CA LEU A 22 6.06 28.44 -15.01
C LEU A 22 6.61 27.44 -16.03
N LEU A 23 6.06 26.22 -16.07
CA LEU A 23 6.49 25.21 -17.03
C LEU A 23 6.06 25.56 -18.46
N SER A 24 4.90 26.19 -18.65
CA SER A 24 4.42 26.58 -19.99
C SER A 24 5.25 27.70 -20.63
N ASP A 25 6.05 28.42 -19.85
CA ASP A 25 6.98 29.42 -20.39
C ASP A 25 8.17 28.76 -21.12
N HIS A 26 8.42 27.47 -20.88
CA HIS A 26 9.60 26.73 -21.38
C HIS A 26 9.26 25.45 -22.15
N PHE A 27 8.07 24.90 -21.97
CA PHE A 27 7.67 23.61 -22.54
C PHE A 27 6.28 23.68 -23.14
N ASP A 28 6.07 22.95 -24.24
CA ASP A 28 4.73 22.57 -24.67
C ASP A 28 4.22 21.49 -23.71
N ILE A 29 3.05 21.76 -23.09
CA ILE A 29 2.46 20.86 -22.09
C ILE A 29 1.35 20.03 -22.72
N VAL A 30 1.47 18.71 -22.64
CA VAL A 30 0.41 17.75 -22.98
C VAL A 30 -0.17 17.17 -21.69
N ASP A 31 -1.45 17.43 -21.45
CA ASP A 31 -2.16 16.89 -20.29
C ASP A 31 -2.74 15.51 -20.60
N TRP A 32 -2.46 14.55 -19.72
CA TRP A 32 -3.09 13.24 -19.72
C TRP A 32 -4.14 13.21 -18.62
N SER A 33 -5.37 12.86 -18.97
CA SER A 33 -6.46 12.69 -17.99
C SER A 33 -6.97 11.26 -18.01
N ASP A 34 -7.53 10.81 -16.89
CA ASP A 34 -8.27 9.56 -16.84
C ASP A 34 -9.65 9.69 -17.52
N ASP A 35 -10.44 8.62 -17.48
CA ASP A 35 -11.80 8.55 -18.02
C ASP A 35 -12.80 9.46 -17.28
N THR A 36 -12.46 9.94 -16.09
CA THR A 36 -13.25 10.90 -15.31
C THR A 36 -12.87 12.36 -15.60
N GLY A 37 -11.82 12.58 -16.39
CA GLY A 37 -11.28 13.91 -16.71
C GLY A 37 -10.32 14.46 -15.66
N MET A 38 -9.84 13.62 -14.72
CA MET A 38 -8.86 14.02 -13.72
C MET A 38 -7.43 13.93 -14.26
N PRO A 39 -6.55 14.95 -14.03
CA PRO A 39 -5.19 14.94 -14.57
C PRO A 39 -4.32 13.83 -13.97
N MET A 40 -3.89 12.87 -14.80
CA MET A 40 -3.08 11.71 -14.39
C MET A 40 -1.58 11.90 -14.64
N ALA A 41 -1.21 12.65 -15.67
CA ALA A 41 0.18 12.98 -15.95
C ALA A 41 0.27 14.25 -16.78
N ILE A 42 1.45 14.88 -16.78
CA ILE A 42 1.80 15.94 -17.72
C ILE A 42 3.07 15.51 -18.47
N THR A 43 3.04 15.62 -19.80
CA THR A 43 4.25 15.51 -20.62
C THR A 43 4.70 16.92 -20.97
N LEU A 44 5.98 17.21 -20.71
CA LEU A 44 6.63 18.46 -21.04
C LEU A 44 7.54 18.21 -22.23
N VAL A 45 7.29 18.93 -23.33
CA VAL A 45 8.08 18.84 -24.56
C VAL A 45 8.89 20.12 -24.70
N ASP A 46 10.21 19.99 -24.74
CA ASP A 46 11.12 21.11 -24.97
C ASP A 46 10.94 21.58 -26.42
N VAL A 47 10.59 22.85 -26.59
CA VAL A 47 10.27 23.42 -27.90
C VAL A 47 11.53 23.57 -28.77
N ASP A 48 12.70 23.73 -28.16
CA ASP A 48 13.96 23.99 -28.86
C ASP A 48 14.60 22.68 -29.37
N CYS A 49 14.54 21.59 -28.59
CA CYS A 49 15.15 20.31 -28.98
C CYS A 49 14.16 19.18 -29.30
N GLY A 50 12.89 19.31 -28.90
CA GLY A 50 11.86 18.28 -29.09
C GLY A 50 11.95 17.13 -28.08
N ASP A 51 12.84 17.20 -27.09
CA ASP A 51 12.92 16.20 -26.03
C ASP A 51 11.69 16.28 -25.13
N ALA A 52 11.21 15.12 -24.69
CA ALA A 52 10.02 15.03 -23.86
C ALA A 52 10.28 14.24 -22.58
N PHE A 53 9.71 14.71 -21.47
CA PHE A 53 9.65 13.93 -20.24
C PHE A 53 8.25 14.01 -19.63
N THR A 54 7.81 12.91 -19.03
CA THR A 54 6.48 12.77 -18.45
C THR A 54 6.56 12.68 -16.94
N VAL A 55 5.76 13.49 -16.26
CA VAL A 55 5.60 13.48 -14.81
C VAL A 55 4.20 12.96 -14.48
N THR A 56 4.14 11.83 -13.79
CA THR A 56 2.88 11.25 -13.31
C THR A 56 2.40 11.96 -12.05
N LEU A 57 1.13 12.37 -12.03
CA LEU A 57 0.48 12.99 -10.89
C LEU A 57 -0.09 11.89 -9.98
N ASN A 58 0.75 11.34 -9.11
CA ASN A 58 0.41 10.17 -8.28
C ASN A 58 -0.78 10.36 -7.30
N ASP A 59 -1.27 11.59 -7.10
CA ASP A 59 -2.44 11.86 -6.24
C ASP A 59 -3.80 11.68 -6.96
N THR A 60 -3.84 11.32 -8.26
CA THR A 60 -5.11 10.94 -8.93
C THR A 60 -5.42 9.45 -8.84
N PHE A 61 -4.44 8.60 -8.55
CA PHE A 61 -4.72 7.21 -8.19
C PHE A 61 -4.96 7.14 -6.68
N VAL A 62 -6.21 7.34 -6.26
CA VAL A 62 -6.59 7.00 -4.88
C VAL A 62 -6.54 5.48 -4.78
N ASP A 63 -5.40 4.94 -4.34
CA ASP A 63 -5.29 3.55 -3.91
C ASP A 63 -6.22 3.39 -2.71
N THR A 64 -7.49 3.08 -2.98
CA THR A 64 -8.54 2.76 -1.99
C THR A 64 -8.55 1.28 -1.65
N ALA A 65 -7.72 0.47 -2.33
CA ALA A 65 -7.64 -0.94 -2.04
C ALA A 65 -7.32 -1.10 -0.55
N PRO A 66 -8.08 -1.93 0.19
CA PRO A 66 -7.81 -2.17 1.59
C PRO A 66 -6.33 -2.49 1.79
N ALA A 67 -5.70 -1.89 2.79
CA ALA A 67 -4.28 -2.10 3.07
C ALA A 67 -4.07 -2.60 4.49
N THR A 68 -2.92 -3.20 4.73
CA THR A 68 -2.49 -3.68 6.04
C THR A 68 -1.09 -3.15 6.36
N ILE A 69 -0.77 -3.07 7.65
CA ILE A 69 0.60 -2.87 8.14
C ILE A 69 1.05 -4.17 8.77
N LEU A 70 2.13 -4.75 8.25
CA LEU A 70 2.85 -5.85 8.90
C LEU A 70 3.95 -5.24 9.77
N ALA A 71 3.83 -5.43 11.09
CA ALA A 71 4.85 -5.03 12.05
C ALA A 71 5.73 -6.23 12.38
N PHE A 72 7.01 -6.12 12.05
CA PHE A 72 8.04 -7.09 12.38
C PHE A 72 8.70 -6.66 13.69
N THR A 73 8.65 -7.52 14.68
CA THR A 73 9.19 -7.27 16.02
C THR A 73 10.63 -7.78 16.13
N ALA A 74 11.42 -7.18 17.02
CA ALA A 74 12.83 -7.53 17.21
C ALA A 74 13.04 -8.97 17.70
N ASP A 75 12.02 -9.60 18.31
CA ASP A 75 12.03 -10.98 18.75
C ASP A 75 11.48 -11.97 17.71
N GLY A 76 11.34 -11.53 16.44
CA GLY A 76 11.03 -12.41 15.32
C GLY A 76 9.55 -12.72 15.16
N ARG A 77 8.65 -11.87 15.64
CA ARG A 77 7.20 -12.02 15.43
C ARG A 77 6.63 -11.03 14.43
N VAL A 78 5.54 -11.41 13.76
CA VAL A 78 4.79 -10.56 12.85
C VAL A 78 3.37 -10.34 13.36
N ILE A 79 2.95 -9.08 13.39
CA ILE A 79 1.60 -8.65 13.76
C ILE A 79 1.02 -7.84 12.61
N ALA A 80 -0.24 -8.09 12.24
CA ALA A 80 -0.93 -7.33 11.21
C ALA A 80 -1.91 -6.31 11.81
N TYR A 81 -1.96 -5.11 11.22
CA TYR A 81 -2.88 -4.03 11.59
C TYR A 81 -3.69 -3.58 10.39
N GLY A 82 -4.96 -3.21 10.61
CA GLY A 82 -5.89 -2.74 9.57
C GLY A 82 -7.28 -3.36 9.71
N PRO A 83 -8.06 -3.45 8.62
CA PRO A 83 -7.74 -2.94 7.28
C PRO A 83 -7.78 -1.39 7.25
N TYR A 84 -6.90 -0.78 6.48
CA TYR A 84 -6.88 0.65 6.20
C TYR A 84 -7.51 0.94 4.82
N PRO A 85 -8.15 2.11 4.61
CA PRO A 85 -8.67 2.51 3.31
C PRO A 85 -7.52 3.02 2.43
N GLY A 86 -6.67 2.11 1.95
CA GLY A 86 -5.55 2.45 1.08
C GLY A 86 -4.18 2.39 1.72
N ARG A 87 -3.15 2.19 0.89
CA ARG A 87 -1.75 2.12 1.32
C ARG A 87 -1.24 3.42 1.93
N ARG A 88 -1.77 4.57 1.50
CA ARG A 88 -1.43 5.88 2.08
C ARG A 88 -1.90 5.98 3.54
N ALA A 89 -3.12 5.54 3.84
CA ALA A 89 -3.64 5.51 5.20
C ALA A 89 -2.86 4.52 6.09
N ALA A 90 -2.53 3.34 5.56
CA ALA A 90 -1.64 2.40 6.25
C ALA A 90 -0.26 3.02 6.55
N SER A 91 0.36 3.67 5.56
CA SER A 91 1.67 4.31 5.72
C SER A 91 1.65 5.44 6.74
N ALA A 92 0.57 6.23 6.78
CA ALA A 92 0.40 7.29 7.77
C ALA A 92 0.24 6.76 9.20
N ALA A 93 -0.31 5.56 9.37
CA ALA A 93 -0.47 4.89 10.67
C ALA A 93 0.77 4.08 11.10
N ALA A 94 1.70 3.79 10.18
CA ALA A 94 2.91 3.00 10.47
C ALA A 94 3.79 3.57 11.60
N PRO A 95 4.00 4.90 11.74
CA PRO A 95 4.76 5.44 12.86
C PRO A 95 4.13 5.14 14.24
N ALA A 96 2.80 5.19 14.35
CA ALA A 96 2.11 4.86 15.60
C ALA A 96 2.26 3.37 15.94
N VAL A 97 2.17 2.49 14.94
CA VAL A 97 2.45 1.05 15.11
C VAL A 97 3.89 0.81 15.54
N ALA A 98 4.86 1.48 14.91
CA ALA A 98 6.27 1.35 15.24
C ALA A 98 6.58 1.82 16.68
N ALA A 99 5.92 2.89 17.14
CA ALA A 99 6.11 3.44 18.49
C ALA A 99 5.45 2.62 19.60
N ALA A 100 4.50 1.74 19.28
CA ALA A 100 3.70 1.02 20.28
C ALA A 100 4.42 -0.19 20.92
N GLY A 101 5.60 -0.58 20.46
CA GLY A 101 6.33 -1.73 20.98
C GLY A 101 7.70 -1.93 20.35
N PRO A 102 8.38 -3.06 20.60
CA PRO A 102 9.71 -3.36 20.06
C PRO A 102 9.63 -3.77 18.57
N VAL A 103 9.11 -2.88 17.73
CA VAL A 103 8.99 -3.06 16.28
C VAL A 103 10.33 -2.74 15.63
N ALA A 104 10.91 -3.71 14.95
CA ALA A 104 12.15 -3.56 14.19
C ALA A 104 11.88 -2.96 12.79
N ALA A 105 10.74 -3.30 12.18
CA ALA A 105 10.35 -2.78 10.88
C ALA A 105 8.83 -2.81 10.68
N THR A 106 8.31 -1.94 9.82
CA THR A 106 6.92 -1.98 9.36
C THR A 106 6.85 -2.04 7.84
N LEU A 107 5.94 -2.85 7.30
CA LEU A 107 5.61 -2.88 5.87
C LEU A 107 4.14 -2.51 5.68
N SER A 108 3.88 -1.41 4.97
CA SER A 108 2.54 -1.05 4.51
C SER A 108 2.31 -1.63 3.12
N ALA A 109 1.31 -2.51 3.00
CA ALA A 109 1.03 -3.26 1.78
C ALA A 109 -0.47 -3.27 1.49
N SER A 110 -0.83 -3.15 0.21
CA SER A 110 -2.21 -3.31 -0.23
C SER A 110 -2.60 -4.78 -0.11
N LEU A 111 -3.83 -5.04 0.33
CA LEU A 111 -4.41 -6.38 0.39
C LEU A 111 -4.91 -6.72 -1.00
N TYR A 112 -4.40 -7.83 -1.54
CA TYR A 112 -4.90 -8.38 -2.79
C TYR A 112 -6.29 -8.97 -2.59
N GLU A 113 -7.19 -8.75 -3.55
CA GLU A 113 -8.55 -9.26 -3.49
C GLU A 113 -8.54 -10.80 -3.59
N PRO A 114 -9.27 -11.52 -2.71
CA PRO A 114 -9.27 -12.97 -2.72
C PRO A 114 -9.95 -13.53 -3.98
N GLY A 115 -9.15 -13.99 -4.94
CA GLY A 115 -9.58 -14.67 -6.16
C GLY A 115 -9.38 -16.19 -6.14
N PRO A 116 -9.84 -16.91 -7.20
CA PRO A 116 -9.67 -18.36 -7.32
C PRO A 116 -8.24 -18.79 -7.66
N THR A 117 -7.40 -17.89 -8.18
CA THR A 117 -6.01 -18.15 -8.56
C THR A 117 -5.09 -17.03 -8.03
N VAL A 118 -3.88 -17.39 -7.59
CA VAL A 118 -2.85 -16.42 -7.16
C VAL A 118 -1.85 -16.09 -8.27
N GLU A 119 -1.74 -16.95 -9.29
CA GLU A 119 -0.73 -16.89 -10.37
C GLU A 119 -0.83 -15.67 -11.30
N ALA A 120 -1.90 -14.87 -11.24
CA ALA A 120 -2.02 -13.63 -12.04
C ALA A 120 -1.50 -12.37 -11.33
N ALA A 121 -1.11 -12.44 -10.04
CA ALA A 121 -0.74 -11.27 -9.23
C ALA A 121 0.76 -10.94 -9.24
N VAL A 122 1.43 -10.96 -10.40
CA VAL A 122 2.88 -10.67 -10.51
C VAL A 122 3.26 -9.29 -9.94
N SER A 123 2.32 -8.33 -9.92
CA SER A 123 2.53 -6.99 -9.34
C SER A 123 2.26 -6.87 -7.84
N GLY A 124 1.61 -7.86 -7.21
CA GLY A 124 1.19 -7.79 -5.81
C GLY A 124 2.24 -8.25 -4.79
N TRP A 125 3.27 -8.96 -5.27
CA TRP A 125 4.33 -9.48 -4.39
C TRP A 125 5.27 -8.36 -3.93
N HIS A 126 5.44 -8.27 -2.62
CA HIS A 126 6.40 -7.38 -1.97
C HIS A 126 7.68 -8.12 -1.64
N SER A 127 8.84 -7.54 -1.97
CA SER A 127 10.12 -8.07 -1.53
C SER A 127 10.24 -8.02 0.00
N ILE A 128 10.68 -9.12 0.59
CA ILE A 128 11.01 -9.23 2.00
C ILE A 128 12.45 -8.74 2.18
N HIS A 129 12.65 -7.72 3.01
CA HIS A 129 13.97 -7.25 3.34
C HIS A 129 14.74 -8.33 4.13
N GLU A 130 16.06 -8.40 3.94
CA GLU A 130 16.95 -9.36 4.63
C GLU A 130 16.91 -9.28 6.16
N LEU A 131 16.34 -8.20 6.72
CA LEU A 131 16.19 -7.98 8.16
C LEU A 131 15.02 -8.76 8.75
N VAL A 132 14.15 -9.34 7.92
CA VAL A 132 13.11 -10.27 8.36
C VAL A 132 13.69 -11.68 8.27
N PRO A 133 13.97 -12.34 9.41
CA PRO A 133 14.51 -13.70 9.38
C PRO A 133 13.50 -14.69 8.82
N GLU A 134 13.99 -15.80 8.26
CA GLU A 134 13.13 -16.95 8.00
C GLU A 134 12.65 -17.54 9.34
N GLY A 135 11.41 -18.05 9.36
CA GLY A 135 10.83 -18.67 10.55
C GLY A 135 10.23 -17.67 11.56
N VAL A 136 9.87 -16.46 11.13
CA VAL A 136 9.10 -15.54 11.98
C VAL A 136 7.77 -16.15 12.42
N GLU A 137 7.40 -15.85 13.66
CA GLU A 137 6.13 -16.29 14.25
C GLU A 137 5.02 -15.30 13.91
N PHE A 138 3.99 -15.78 13.22
CA PHE A 138 2.79 -15.00 12.91
C PHE A 138 1.83 -15.03 14.09
N LEU A 139 1.67 -13.90 14.77
CA LEU A 139 0.87 -13.83 15.98
C LEU A 139 -0.62 -13.70 15.65
N PRO A 140 -1.48 -14.57 16.19
CA PRO A 140 -2.93 -14.42 16.04
C PRO A 140 -3.38 -13.08 16.63
N GLY A 141 -4.37 -12.47 15.97
CA GLY A 141 -5.04 -11.27 16.44
C GLY A 141 -6.34 -11.57 17.21
N PRO A 142 -6.99 -10.54 17.76
CA PRO A 142 -8.34 -10.66 18.32
C PRO A 142 -9.35 -11.01 17.22
N ALA A 143 -10.55 -11.46 17.58
CA ALA A 143 -11.61 -11.72 16.62
C ALA A 143 -11.94 -10.46 15.80
N GLY A 144 -12.08 -10.61 14.48
CA GLY A 144 -12.33 -9.50 13.56
C GLY A 144 -11.93 -9.84 12.13
N PRO A 145 -11.82 -8.82 11.25
CA PRO A 145 -11.33 -8.97 9.90
C PRO A 145 -9.95 -9.64 9.88
N ALA A 146 -9.68 -10.45 8.87
CA ALA A 146 -8.43 -11.18 8.74
C ALA A 146 -7.77 -10.94 7.38
N ALA A 147 -6.48 -11.26 7.30
CA ALA A 147 -5.74 -11.34 6.06
C ALA A 147 -4.98 -12.67 6.02
N VAL A 148 -4.79 -13.19 4.81
CA VAL A 148 -3.87 -14.29 4.54
C VAL A 148 -2.55 -13.69 4.05
N ILE A 149 -1.45 -14.01 4.69
CA ILE A 149 -0.11 -13.64 4.23
C ILE A 149 0.50 -14.87 3.57
N LEU A 150 0.72 -14.77 2.27
CA LEU A 150 1.46 -15.75 1.48
C LEU A 150 2.94 -15.36 1.48
N ILE A 151 3.83 -16.31 1.72
CA ILE A 151 5.27 -16.05 1.79
C ILE A 151 6.03 -17.08 0.97
N ASP A 152 6.81 -16.57 0.03
CA ASP A 152 7.84 -17.32 -0.69
C ASP A 152 9.20 -16.94 -0.10
N TRP A 153 9.73 -17.79 0.79
CA TRP A 153 11.03 -17.57 1.41
C TRP A 153 12.18 -17.71 0.41
N THR A 154 12.03 -18.60 -0.56
CA THR A 154 13.01 -18.84 -1.63
C THR A 154 13.15 -17.61 -2.52
N GLY A 155 12.03 -17.05 -2.95
CA GLY A 155 11.96 -15.82 -3.74
C GLY A 155 12.13 -14.53 -2.93
N ARG A 156 12.14 -14.63 -1.59
CA ARG A 156 12.11 -13.51 -0.62
C ARG A 156 10.98 -12.54 -0.91
N ARG A 157 9.75 -13.04 -1.03
CA ARG A 157 8.57 -12.23 -1.34
C ARG A 157 7.38 -12.60 -0.46
N LEU A 158 6.52 -11.62 -0.18
CA LEU A 158 5.24 -11.84 0.49
C LEU A 158 4.08 -11.19 -0.28
N LEU A 159 2.88 -11.73 -0.10
CA LEU A 159 1.64 -11.22 -0.68
C LEU A 159 0.52 -11.26 0.38
N PRO A 160 0.08 -10.09 0.87
CA PRO A 160 -1.10 -9.99 1.72
C PRO A 160 -2.38 -10.10 0.89
N VAL A 161 -3.33 -10.94 1.34
CA VAL A 161 -4.61 -11.17 0.67
C VAL A 161 -5.75 -10.90 1.66
N GLY A 162 -6.80 -10.23 1.20
CA GLY A 162 -8.00 -9.93 1.99
C GLY A 162 -8.54 -8.52 1.72
N PRO A 163 -9.25 -7.91 2.68
CA PRO A 163 -9.60 -8.44 3.98
C PRO A 163 -10.67 -9.53 3.86
N PHE A 164 -10.54 -10.56 4.67
CA PHE A 164 -11.61 -11.53 4.95
C PHE A 164 -12.45 -11.01 6.12
N ALA A 165 -13.74 -11.37 6.16
CA ALA A 165 -14.62 -10.96 7.25
C ALA A 165 -14.19 -11.58 8.59
N THR A 166 -13.71 -12.83 8.57
CA THR A 166 -13.21 -13.55 9.74
C THR A 166 -11.95 -14.37 9.43
N ALA A 167 -11.24 -14.79 10.48
CA ALA A 167 -10.13 -15.75 10.34
C ALA A 167 -10.60 -17.10 9.77
N ALA A 168 -11.83 -17.53 10.08
CA ALA A 168 -12.38 -18.77 9.53
C ALA A 168 -12.61 -18.68 8.01
N ASP A 169 -13.07 -17.53 7.51
CA ASP A 169 -13.22 -17.30 6.06
C ASP A 169 -11.85 -17.26 5.38
N ALA A 170 -10.88 -16.61 6.02
CA ALA A 170 -9.50 -16.60 5.56
C ALA A 170 -8.91 -18.02 5.50
N ASP A 171 -9.16 -18.85 6.51
CA ASP A 171 -8.70 -20.25 6.60
C ASP A 171 -9.38 -21.16 5.57
N ALA A 172 -10.65 -20.91 5.26
CA ALA A 172 -11.41 -21.62 4.24
C ALA A 172 -10.99 -21.26 2.79
N TRP A 173 -10.37 -20.08 2.59
CA TRP A 173 -9.91 -19.66 1.27
C TRP A 173 -8.66 -20.44 0.83
N THR A 174 -8.82 -21.26 -0.22
CA THR A 174 -7.75 -22.06 -0.81
C THR A 174 -7.57 -21.70 -2.29
N PRO A 175 -6.63 -20.82 -2.65
CA PRO A 175 -6.40 -20.45 -4.04
C PRO A 175 -5.74 -21.59 -4.83
N ALA A 176 -6.06 -21.70 -6.11
CA ALA A 176 -5.30 -22.51 -7.04
C ALA A 176 -4.00 -21.79 -7.48
N GLY A 177 -3.00 -22.55 -7.90
CA GLY A 177 -1.75 -22.00 -8.45
C GLY A 177 -0.76 -21.51 -7.39
N LEU A 178 -0.84 -21.97 -6.14
CA LEU A 178 0.27 -21.75 -5.21
C LEU A 178 1.42 -22.69 -5.58
N ALA A 179 2.59 -22.12 -5.83
CA ALA A 179 3.82 -22.91 -5.95
C ALA A 179 4.11 -23.64 -4.62
N GLY A 180 4.73 -24.81 -4.69
CA GLY A 180 4.87 -25.74 -3.56
C GLY A 180 5.61 -25.19 -2.33
N ASP A 181 6.43 -24.15 -2.50
CA ASP A 181 7.24 -23.57 -1.42
C ASP A 181 6.58 -22.34 -0.76
N VAL A 182 5.38 -21.93 -1.21
CA VAL A 182 4.67 -20.79 -0.64
C VAL A 182 4.00 -21.20 0.68
N GLN A 183 4.43 -20.57 1.77
CA GLN A 183 3.83 -20.71 3.08
C GLN A 183 2.64 -19.77 3.25
N ARG A 184 1.67 -20.18 4.06
CA ARG A 184 0.41 -19.47 4.27
C ARG A 184 0.17 -19.22 5.74
N TYR A 185 -0.12 -17.97 6.09
CA TYR A 185 -0.41 -17.54 7.46
C TYR A 185 -1.69 -16.72 7.52
N THR A 186 -2.61 -17.12 8.40
CA THR A 186 -3.84 -16.35 8.66
C THR A 186 -3.62 -15.44 9.85
N LEU A 187 -3.88 -14.15 9.68
CA LEU A 187 -3.73 -13.13 10.71
C LEU A 187 -5.03 -12.35 10.87
N ALA A 188 -5.57 -12.29 12.08
CA ALA A 188 -6.60 -11.31 12.37
C ALA A 188 -5.99 -9.91 12.49
N LEU A 189 -6.61 -8.94 11.83
CA LEU A 189 -6.14 -7.57 11.71
C LEU A 189 -6.47 -6.78 12.98
N ARG A 190 -5.46 -6.15 13.57
CA ARG A 190 -5.60 -5.33 14.78
C ARG A 190 -5.90 -3.88 14.42
N ALA A 191 -6.66 -3.20 15.28
CA ALA A 191 -6.77 -1.75 15.22
C ALA A 191 -5.41 -1.10 15.51
N THR A 192 -5.14 0.05 14.88
CA THR A 192 -3.94 0.84 15.15
C THR A 192 -3.87 1.18 16.65
N PRO A 193 -2.73 0.96 17.31
CA PRO A 193 -2.54 1.44 18.67
C PRO A 193 -2.60 2.98 18.70
N PRO A 194 -3.04 3.58 19.81
CA PRO A 194 -3.06 5.03 19.95
C PRO A 194 -1.63 5.58 19.81
N ALA A 195 -1.49 6.76 19.17
CA ALA A 195 -0.21 7.44 19.13
C ALA A 195 0.25 7.72 20.57
N VAL A 196 1.50 7.37 20.88
CA VAL A 196 2.10 7.71 22.17
C VAL A 196 2.15 9.24 22.25
N GLN A 197 1.30 9.84 23.09
CA GLN A 197 1.47 11.25 23.44
C GLN A 197 2.73 11.33 24.30
N GLU A 198 3.77 12.02 23.82
CA GLU A 198 4.87 12.43 24.69
C GLU A 198 4.28 13.26 25.83
N VAL A 199 4.28 12.69 27.03
CA VAL A 199 4.03 13.46 28.25
C VAL A 199 5.22 14.39 28.40
N THR A 200 5.00 15.66 28.11
CA THR A 200 5.97 16.74 28.26
C THR A 200 6.08 17.18 29.72
#